data_AF-A0AAD3XX15-F1
#
_entry.id   AF-A0AAD3XX15-F1
#
_cell.length_a   1.000
_cell.length_b   1.000
_cell.length_c   1.000
_cell.angle_alpha   90.00
_cell.angle_beta   90.00
_cell.angle_gamma   90.00
#
_symmetry.space_group_name_H-M   'P 1'
#
loop_
_entity.id
_entity.type
_entity.pdbx_description
1 polymer ?
#
loop_
_entity_poly.entity_id
_entity_poly.type
_entity_poly.pdbx_seq_one_letter_code
_entity_poly.pdbx_strand_id
1 'polypeptide(L)'
;MLVEDHLRLQSKLHHGKTTLTWHMIAVARTLEENVVLLEAEHTFDSAYPKPLCGDVKRLIICQPDKEEMAFELADSLCRFGAIHQICVDSVLALTPRAEIEDPLLVEAAREDPVNQPPAWMMRLVGRNMAAYRKLAEKYPSFRERSKIIDLIVEIPLQPWAAFCLDGVIIFSDILTPLPTFGVPFDIEEVRGPVIHSTLCTENELKALHSINFEKLHFVGESLRILLHEVGEQATVFGFVSAPWTIAAYIVEGGSTRTIHCDKEDVPYRTSCIKATFLAFNGGNF
;
A
#
# COMPACT_ATOMS: atom_id res chain seq x y z
N MET A 1 1.02 19.53 -35.68
CA MET A 1 2.01 20.53 -35.22
C MET A 1 1.88 20.81 -33.72
N LEU A 2 1.60 19.79 -32.89
CA LEU A 2 1.50 19.91 -31.41
C LEU A 2 2.33 18.81 -30.72
N VAL A 3 2.51 17.66 -31.36
CA VAL A 3 3.24 16.51 -30.80
C VAL A 3 4.77 16.58 -31.04
N GLU A 4 5.23 17.17 -32.14
CA GLU A 4 6.68 17.33 -32.38
C GLU A 4 7.29 18.45 -31.54
N ASP A 5 6.55 19.53 -31.27
CA ASP A 5 6.96 20.58 -30.34
C ASP A 5 6.96 20.07 -28.88
N HIS A 6 6.09 19.11 -28.56
CA HIS A 6 6.03 18.43 -27.26
C HIS A 6 7.33 17.68 -26.94
N LEU A 7 7.87 16.92 -27.89
CA LEU A 7 9.13 16.17 -27.70
C LEU A 7 10.35 17.09 -27.62
N ARG A 8 10.36 18.18 -28.38
CA ARG A 8 11.45 19.17 -28.33
C ARG A 8 11.47 19.96 -27.02
N LEU A 9 10.33 20.29 -26.43
CA LEU A 9 10.24 21.01 -25.17
C LEU A 9 10.52 20.12 -23.94
N GLN A 10 10.07 18.85 -23.93
CA GLN A 10 10.37 17.91 -22.83
C GLN A 10 11.88 17.65 -22.65
N SER A 11 12.66 17.65 -23.73
CA SER A 11 14.11 17.40 -23.66
C SER A 11 14.93 18.52 -23.00
N LYS A 12 14.33 19.68 -22.69
CA LYS A 12 15.03 20.85 -22.12
C LYS A 12 14.60 21.22 -20.70
N LEU A 13 13.53 20.67 -20.15
CA LEU A 13 12.89 21.20 -18.93
C LEU A 13 12.38 20.06 -18.02
N HIS A 14 12.81 20.08 -16.75
CA HIS A 14 12.76 18.94 -15.81
C HIS A 14 11.40 18.64 -15.12
N HIS A 15 10.27 19.25 -15.48
CA HIS A 15 9.04 19.14 -14.67
C HIS A 15 7.79 18.85 -15.51
N GLY A 16 7.42 17.57 -15.61
CA GLY A 16 6.30 17.09 -16.45
C GLY A 16 4.91 17.58 -16.00
N LYS A 17 4.71 17.82 -14.70
CA LYS A 17 3.42 18.27 -14.12
C LYS A 17 3.09 19.72 -14.48
N THR A 18 4.07 20.62 -14.33
CA THR A 18 3.95 22.03 -14.72
C THR A 18 3.67 22.13 -16.22
N THR A 19 4.41 21.38 -17.05
CA THR A 19 4.20 21.34 -18.50
C THR A 19 2.77 20.91 -18.87
N LEU A 20 2.24 19.87 -18.22
CA LEU A 20 0.87 19.39 -18.44
C LEU A 20 -0.17 20.44 -18.04
N THR A 21 0.03 21.09 -16.88
CA THR A 21 -0.86 22.14 -16.37
C THR A 21 -0.99 23.28 -17.38
N TRP A 22 0.13 23.74 -17.95
CA TRP A 22 0.11 24.76 -19.00
C TRP A 22 -0.58 24.30 -20.29
N HIS A 23 -0.49 23.02 -20.67
CA HIS A 23 -1.26 22.51 -21.81
C HIS A 23 -2.77 22.54 -21.52
N MET A 24 -3.19 22.17 -20.31
CA MET A 24 -4.59 22.23 -19.94
C MET A 24 -5.11 23.68 -19.96
N ILE A 25 -4.33 24.63 -19.43
CA ILE A 25 -4.62 26.07 -19.50
C ILE A 25 -4.71 26.55 -20.96
N ALA A 26 -3.79 26.10 -21.83
CA ALA A 26 -3.81 26.44 -23.25
C ALA A 26 -5.09 25.94 -23.96
N VAL A 27 -5.53 24.72 -23.62
CA VAL A 27 -6.75 24.11 -24.19
C VAL A 27 -8.00 24.81 -23.67
N ALA A 28 -8.14 25.04 -22.36
CA ALA A 28 -9.29 25.76 -21.82
C ALA A 28 -9.42 27.17 -22.42
N ARG A 29 -8.29 27.82 -22.74
CA ARG A 29 -8.30 29.09 -23.47
C ARG A 29 -8.85 29.01 -24.90
N THR A 30 -8.61 27.92 -25.64
CA THR A 30 -9.23 27.76 -26.98
C THR A 30 -10.74 27.54 -26.90
N LEU A 31 -11.24 27.16 -25.73
CA LEU A 31 -12.65 26.98 -25.41
C LEU A 31 -13.30 28.23 -24.78
N GLU A 32 -12.56 29.34 -24.67
CA GLU A 32 -12.99 30.58 -24.00
C GLU A 32 -13.42 30.39 -22.53
N GLU A 33 -12.87 29.37 -21.87
CA GLU A 33 -13.16 29.05 -20.47
C GLU A 33 -12.39 29.97 -19.50
N ASN A 34 -13.04 30.34 -18.39
CA ASN A 34 -12.40 31.06 -17.31
C ASN A 34 -11.50 30.13 -16.49
N VAL A 35 -10.20 30.39 -16.52
CA VAL A 35 -9.17 29.62 -15.80
C VAL A 35 -8.48 30.48 -14.76
N VAL A 36 -8.34 29.94 -13.55
CA VAL A 36 -7.55 30.54 -12.47
C VAL A 36 -6.33 29.67 -12.19
N LEU A 37 -5.16 30.30 -12.11
CA LEU A 37 -3.94 29.68 -11.61
C LEU A 37 -3.68 30.17 -10.19
N LEU A 38 -3.68 29.25 -9.23
CA LEU A 38 -3.27 29.48 -7.86
C LEU A 38 -1.83 28.98 -7.73
N GLU A 39 -0.88 29.89 -7.50
CA GLU A 39 0.53 29.54 -7.37
C GLU A 39 0.98 29.85 -5.95
N ALA A 40 1.18 28.79 -5.16
CA ALA A 40 1.37 28.93 -3.72
C ALA A 40 2.85 29.17 -3.32
N GLU A 41 3.80 28.98 -4.23
CA GLU A 41 5.24 29.00 -3.93
C GLU A 41 5.91 30.33 -4.27
N HIS A 42 5.19 31.29 -4.87
CA HIS A 42 5.71 32.55 -5.38
C HIS A 42 6.88 32.39 -6.38
N THR A 43 7.00 31.24 -7.04
CA THR A 43 8.08 30.92 -7.99
C THR A 43 7.70 31.12 -9.45
N PHE A 44 6.47 31.61 -9.71
CA PHE A 44 5.94 31.77 -11.05
C PHE A 44 6.84 32.61 -11.99
N ASP A 45 7.37 31.96 -13.02
CA ASP A 45 8.07 32.64 -14.12
C ASP A 45 7.14 32.88 -15.31
N SER A 46 6.78 34.15 -15.52
CA SER A 46 5.96 34.60 -16.67
C SER A 46 6.59 34.34 -18.05
N ALA A 47 7.88 34.03 -18.13
CA ALA A 47 8.54 33.65 -19.38
C ALA A 47 8.25 32.20 -19.78
N TYR A 48 8.02 31.31 -18.82
CA TYR A 48 7.81 29.88 -19.04
C TYR A 48 6.59 29.54 -19.92
N PRO A 49 5.38 30.10 -19.70
CA PRO A 49 4.19 29.73 -20.46
C PRO A 49 4.05 30.44 -21.80
N LYS A 50 4.86 31.47 -22.12
CA LYS A 50 4.76 32.25 -23.37
C LYS A 50 4.76 31.39 -24.65
N PRO A 51 5.60 30.33 -24.78
CA PRO A 51 5.61 29.48 -25.96
C PRO A 51 4.38 28.56 -26.06
N LEU A 52 3.73 28.26 -24.93
CA LEU A 52 2.65 27.28 -24.82
C LEU A 52 1.25 27.93 -24.83
N CYS A 53 1.11 29.08 -24.18
CA CYS A 53 -0.18 29.73 -23.87
C CYS A 53 -0.30 31.16 -24.43
N GLY A 54 0.72 31.69 -25.09
CA GLY A 54 0.74 33.08 -25.58
C GLY A 54 0.82 34.11 -24.45
N ASP A 55 0.11 35.24 -24.57
CA ASP A 55 0.15 36.31 -23.56
C ASP A 55 -0.50 35.87 -22.23
N VAL A 56 0.31 35.86 -21.18
CA VAL A 56 -0.08 35.42 -19.84
C VAL A 56 -0.85 36.51 -19.07
N LYS A 57 -0.85 37.76 -19.56
CA LYS A 57 -1.51 38.91 -18.90
C LYS A 57 -3.03 38.78 -18.75
N ARG A 58 -3.66 37.87 -19.50
CA ARG A 58 -5.10 37.57 -19.40
C ARG A 58 -5.43 36.40 -18.48
N LEU A 59 -4.43 35.75 -17.89
CA LEU A 59 -4.65 34.68 -16.91
C LEU A 59 -4.88 35.32 -15.53
N ILE A 60 -5.89 34.86 -14.81
CA ILE A 60 -6.07 35.23 -13.41
C ILE A 60 -5.06 34.38 -12.62
N ILE A 61 -3.98 35.01 -12.18
CA ILE A 61 -2.97 34.40 -11.32
C ILE A 61 -3.19 34.96 -9.92
N CYS A 62 -3.40 34.07 -8.94
CA CYS A 62 -3.41 34.45 -7.53
C CYS A 62 -2.25 33.77 -6.83
N GLN A 63 -1.47 34.56 -6.09
CA GLN A 63 -0.36 34.10 -5.28
C GLN A 63 -0.68 34.41 -3.82
N PRO A 64 -1.29 33.46 -3.09
CA PRO A 64 -1.66 33.68 -1.70
C PRO A 64 -0.41 33.72 -0.82
N ASP A 65 -0.40 34.63 0.18
CA ASP A 65 0.73 34.79 1.12
C ASP A 65 1.03 33.54 1.97
N LYS A 66 0.08 32.59 2.04
CA LYS A 66 0.18 31.32 2.75
C LYS A 66 -0.42 30.20 1.90
N GLU A 67 0.18 29.03 1.93
CA GLU A 67 -0.24 27.86 1.14
C GLU A 67 -1.67 27.40 1.48
N GLU A 68 -2.06 27.43 2.76
CA GLU A 68 -3.42 27.09 3.22
C GLU A 68 -4.51 27.98 2.60
N MET A 69 -4.19 29.24 2.32
CA MET A 69 -5.12 30.18 1.68
C MET A 69 -5.39 29.82 0.21
N ALA A 70 -4.47 29.09 -0.45
CA ALA A 70 -4.71 28.59 -1.81
C ALA A 70 -5.92 27.66 -1.85
N PHE A 71 -6.08 26.80 -0.85
CA PHE A 71 -7.20 25.86 -0.77
C PHE A 71 -8.52 26.54 -0.43
N GLU A 72 -8.53 27.48 0.50
CA GLU A 72 -9.73 28.25 0.87
C GLU A 72 -10.22 29.11 -0.30
N LEU A 73 -9.27 29.67 -1.06
CA LEU A 73 -9.56 30.40 -2.28
C LEU A 73 -10.08 29.45 -3.37
N ALA A 74 -9.45 28.28 -3.57
CA ALA A 74 -9.94 27.27 -4.52
C ALA A 74 -11.37 26.82 -4.20
N ASP A 75 -11.69 26.51 -2.95
CA ASP A 75 -13.03 26.11 -2.52
C ASP A 75 -14.04 27.25 -2.73
N SER A 76 -13.66 28.48 -2.38
CA SER A 76 -14.50 29.66 -2.62
C SER A 76 -14.79 29.82 -4.12
N LEU A 77 -13.76 29.77 -4.96
CA LEU A 77 -13.85 29.92 -6.41
C LEU A 77 -14.70 28.82 -7.06
N CYS A 78 -14.61 27.58 -6.60
CA CYS A 78 -15.48 26.48 -7.02
C CYS A 78 -16.96 26.78 -6.75
N ARG A 79 -17.28 27.40 -5.60
CA ARG A 79 -18.66 27.75 -5.23
C ARG A 79 -19.22 28.94 -6.01
N PHE A 80 -18.37 29.81 -6.54
CA PHE A 80 -18.80 31.00 -7.29
C PHE A 80 -19.34 30.71 -8.70
N GLY A 81 -19.17 29.49 -9.23
CA GLY A 81 -19.81 29.03 -10.48
C GLY A 81 -19.38 29.74 -11.78
N ALA A 82 -18.44 30.69 -11.71
CA ALA A 82 -17.95 31.47 -12.84
C ALA A 82 -16.62 30.97 -13.42
N ILE A 83 -16.01 29.97 -12.77
CA ILE A 83 -14.68 29.44 -13.08
C ILE A 83 -14.83 28.00 -13.55
N HIS A 84 -14.29 27.73 -14.74
CA HIS A 84 -14.41 26.44 -15.40
C HIS A 84 -13.25 25.51 -15.03
N GLN A 85 -12.08 26.10 -14.77
CA GLN A 85 -10.88 25.37 -14.38
C GLN A 85 -10.09 26.14 -13.33
N ILE A 86 -9.64 25.41 -12.31
CA ILE A 86 -8.69 25.90 -11.31
C ILE A 86 -7.45 25.01 -11.41
N CYS A 87 -6.30 25.63 -11.64
CA CYS A 87 -4.99 24.98 -11.59
C CYS A 87 -4.30 25.42 -10.30
N VAL A 88 -3.88 24.47 -9.47
CA VAL A 88 -3.09 24.76 -8.28
C VAL A 88 -1.68 24.25 -8.52
N ASP A 89 -0.74 25.19 -8.59
CA ASP A 89 0.69 24.90 -8.74
C ASP A 89 1.33 25.02 -7.34
N SER A 90 1.41 23.87 -6.67
CA SER A 90 2.10 23.68 -5.39
C SER A 90 2.58 22.24 -5.31
N VAL A 91 3.78 22.03 -4.77
CA VAL A 91 4.31 20.71 -4.39
C VAL A 91 3.36 19.99 -3.42
N LEU A 92 2.61 20.74 -2.61
CA LEU A 92 1.63 20.25 -1.63
C LEU A 92 0.18 20.21 -2.14
N ALA A 93 -0.11 20.66 -3.38
CA ALA A 93 -1.47 20.67 -3.94
C ALA A 93 -2.12 19.29 -4.07
N LEU A 94 -1.35 18.21 -3.91
CA LEU A 94 -1.84 16.83 -3.91
C LEU A 94 -2.07 16.25 -2.51
N THR A 95 -1.92 17.05 -1.45
CA THR A 95 -2.11 16.58 -0.06
C THR A 95 -3.44 17.13 0.49
N PRO A 96 -4.48 16.30 0.65
CA PRO A 96 -5.70 16.72 1.32
C PRO A 96 -5.43 17.13 2.78
N ARG A 97 -6.25 18.05 3.29
CA ARG A 97 -6.23 18.73 4.60
C ARG A 97 -6.53 17.83 5.82
N ALA A 98 -6.01 16.61 5.83
CA ALA A 98 -5.84 15.77 7.03
C ALA A 98 -4.34 15.44 7.09
N GLU A 99 -3.51 16.21 7.80
CA GLU A 99 -3.24 15.96 9.23
C GLU A 99 -3.08 14.46 9.52
N ILE A 100 -1.95 13.89 9.06
CA ILE A 100 -1.20 12.86 9.79
C ILE A 100 0.27 13.23 9.60
N GLU A 101 0.99 13.61 10.66
CA GLU A 101 2.45 13.43 10.64
C GLU A 101 2.65 11.94 10.34
N ASP A 102 3.26 11.60 9.21
CA ASP A 102 3.49 10.21 8.85
C ASP A 102 4.25 9.57 10.02
N PRO A 103 3.84 8.40 10.54
CA PRO A 103 4.52 7.83 11.69
C PRO A 103 6.01 7.63 11.37
N LEU A 104 6.89 7.77 12.37
CA LEU A 104 8.34 7.80 12.21
C LEU A 104 8.92 6.68 11.30
N LEU A 105 8.33 5.48 11.34
CA LEU A 105 8.72 4.37 10.47
C LEU A 105 8.43 4.62 8.98
N VAL A 106 7.37 5.34 8.64
CA VAL A 106 7.04 5.73 7.26
C VAL A 106 8.01 6.78 6.76
N GLU A 107 8.27 7.83 7.55
CA GLU A 107 9.25 8.87 7.22
C GLU A 107 10.63 8.27 6.97
N ALA A 108 11.10 7.45 7.91
CA ALA A 108 12.40 6.79 7.79
C ALA A 108 12.47 5.85 6.56
N ALA A 109 11.38 5.15 6.23
CA ALA A 109 11.33 4.27 5.05
C ALA A 109 11.32 5.03 3.72
N ARG A 110 10.90 6.30 3.71
CA ARG A 110 10.97 7.20 2.56
C ARG A 110 12.29 7.95 2.46
N GLU A 111 13.20 7.72 3.41
CA GLU A 111 14.48 8.43 3.54
C GLU A 111 14.32 9.91 3.91
N ASP A 112 13.19 10.27 4.53
CA ASP A 112 12.98 11.62 5.05
C ASP A 112 13.88 11.89 6.28
N PRO A 113 14.28 13.15 6.54
CA PRO A 113 15.08 13.49 7.71
C PRO A 113 14.32 13.22 9.02
N VAL A 114 14.79 12.24 9.80
CA VAL A 114 14.20 11.89 11.11
C VAL A 114 15.11 12.26 12.27
N ASN A 115 14.51 12.68 13.39
CA ASN A 115 15.26 13.09 14.60
C ASN A 115 15.82 11.91 15.41
N GLN A 116 15.26 10.70 15.21
CA GLN A 116 15.69 9.48 15.88
C GLN A 116 15.41 8.26 14.97
N PRO A 117 16.20 7.18 15.08
CA PRO A 117 15.92 5.96 14.32
C PRO A 117 14.67 5.25 14.90
N PRO A 118 13.70 4.87 14.05
CA PRO A 118 12.55 4.10 14.53
C PRO A 118 12.94 2.69 14.96
N ALA A 119 12.19 2.13 15.90
CA ALA A 119 12.38 0.81 16.46
C ALA A 119 11.09 -0.02 16.45
N TRP A 120 11.20 -1.22 15.88
CA TRP A 120 10.20 -2.28 15.92
C TRP A 120 10.91 -3.64 15.87
N MET A 121 10.25 -4.69 16.38
CA MET A 121 10.82 -6.04 16.39
C MET A 121 9.84 -7.09 15.85
N MET A 122 10.34 -7.89 14.90
CA MET A 122 9.63 -9.07 14.40
C MET A 122 9.39 -10.10 15.51
N ARG A 123 8.21 -10.74 15.47
CA ARG A 123 7.80 -11.81 16.42
C ARG A 123 7.79 -11.38 17.89
N LEU A 124 7.68 -10.08 18.15
CA LEU A 124 7.46 -9.57 19.50
C LEU A 124 6.08 -9.95 20.03
N VAL A 125 5.08 -9.92 19.14
CA VAL A 125 3.71 -10.36 19.38
C VAL A 125 3.67 -11.88 19.53
N GLY A 126 3.35 -12.39 20.72
CA GLY A 126 3.17 -13.82 20.94
C GLY A 126 3.54 -14.32 22.33
N ARG A 127 4.03 -15.56 22.39
CA ARG A 127 4.24 -16.38 23.60
C ARG A 127 5.10 -15.73 24.70
N ASN A 128 5.85 -14.69 24.38
CA ASN A 128 6.68 -13.96 25.33
C ASN A 128 5.84 -13.15 26.32
N MET A 129 4.66 -12.66 25.92
CA MET A 129 3.80 -11.83 26.76
C MET A 129 2.83 -12.68 27.58
N ALA A 130 2.70 -12.35 28.87
CA ALA A 130 1.75 -13.02 29.75
C ALA A 130 0.29 -12.82 29.32
N ALA A 131 -0.04 -11.65 28.78
CA ALA A 131 -1.37 -11.33 28.26
C ALA A 131 -1.74 -12.26 27.07
N TYR A 132 -0.84 -12.42 26.09
CA TYR A 132 -1.01 -13.38 25.01
C TYR A 132 -1.20 -14.82 25.51
N ARG A 133 -0.42 -15.27 26.50
CA ARG A 133 -0.55 -16.63 27.05
C ARG A 133 -1.94 -16.89 27.63
N LYS A 134 -2.52 -15.93 28.34
CA LYS A 134 -3.90 -16.03 28.85
C LYS A 134 -4.94 -16.12 27.72
N LEU A 135 -4.76 -15.36 26.64
CA LEU A 135 -5.61 -15.47 25.46
C LEU A 135 -5.47 -16.83 24.77
N ALA A 136 -4.24 -17.37 24.72
CA ALA A 136 -3.98 -18.68 24.15
C ALA A 136 -4.58 -19.82 24.99
N GLU A 137 -4.69 -19.68 26.31
CA GLU A 137 -5.41 -20.62 27.17
C GLU A 137 -6.92 -20.60 26.91
N LYS A 138 -7.49 -19.40 26.72
CA LYS A 138 -8.94 -19.23 26.43
C LYS A 138 -9.32 -19.67 25.02
N TYR A 139 -8.49 -19.37 24.04
CA TYR A 139 -8.70 -19.69 22.64
C TYR A 139 -7.53 -20.53 22.14
N PRO A 140 -7.48 -21.85 22.37
CA PRO A 140 -6.28 -22.68 22.12
C PRO A 140 -5.87 -22.72 20.64
N SER A 141 -6.83 -22.62 19.71
CA SER A 141 -6.56 -22.65 18.28
C SER A 141 -5.92 -21.35 17.80
N PHE A 142 -4.70 -21.44 17.25
CA PHE A 142 -4.07 -20.27 16.60
C PHE A 142 -4.93 -19.73 15.45
N ARG A 143 -5.52 -20.62 14.67
CA ARG A 143 -6.34 -20.28 13.50
C ARG A 143 -7.63 -19.56 13.89
N GLU A 144 -8.15 -19.85 15.08
CA GLU A 144 -9.29 -19.12 15.64
C GLU A 144 -8.86 -17.71 16.06
N ARG A 145 -7.75 -17.58 16.80
CA ARG A 145 -7.19 -16.28 17.20
C ARG A 145 -6.85 -15.39 16.00
N SER A 146 -6.42 -15.97 14.88
CA SER A 146 -6.08 -15.24 13.65
C SER A 146 -7.29 -14.97 12.74
N LYS A 147 -8.52 -15.20 13.21
CA LYS A 147 -9.77 -14.94 12.46
C LYS A 147 -10.79 -14.08 13.21
N ILE A 148 -10.73 -14.08 14.55
CA ILE A 148 -11.58 -13.23 15.39
C ILE A 148 -10.99 -11.82 15.41
N ILE A 149 -11.71 -10.85 14.85
CA ILE A 149 -11.26 -9.45 14.72
C ILE A 149 -10.76 -8.88 16.04
N ASP A 150 -11.53 -9.04 17.13
CA ASP A 150 -11.14 -8.53 18.46
C ASP A 150 -9.76 -9.06 18.90
N LEU A 151 -9.46 -10.34 18.62
CA LEU A 151 -8.17 -10.94 18.98
C LEU A 151 -7.06 -10.49 18.04
N ILE A 152 -7.35 -10.33 16.74
CA ILE A 152 -6.40 -9.82 15.75
C ILE A 152 -5.95 -8.40 16.08
N VAL A 153 -6.83 -7.60 16.68
CA VAL A 153 -6.57 -6.23 17.11
C VAL A 153 -5.92 -6.19 18.49
N GLU A 154 -6.46 -6.90 19.49
CA GLU A 154 -5.97 -6.87 20.87
C GLU A 154 -4.51 -7.35 20.96
N ILE A 155 -4.19 -8.45 20.28
CA ILE A 155 -2.90 -9.13 20.42
C ILE A 155 -1.71 -8.22 20.01
N PRO A 156 -1.74 -7.52 18.85
CA PRO A 156 -0.70 -6.55 18.47
C PRO A 156 -0.60 -5.31 19.35
N LEU A 157 -1.71 -4.84 19.92
CA LEU A 157 -1.72 -3.64 20.77
C LEU A 157 -1.02 -3.87 22.12
N GLN A 158 -0.97 -5.12 22.60
CA GLN A 158 -0.29 -5.48 23.86
C GLN A 158 1.19 -5.04 23.90
N PRO A 159 2.08 -5.46 22.98
CA PRO A 159 3.48 -5.02 23.00
C PRO A 159 3.63 -3.56 22.61
N TRP A 160 2.78 -3.04 21.73
CA TRP A 160 2.81 -1.63 21.34
C TRP A 160 2.61 -0.71 22.56
N ALA A 161 1.55 -0.95 23.34
CA ALA A 161 1.29 -0.19 24.56
C ALA A 161 2.35 -0.39 25.65
N ALA A 162 2.99 -1.57 25.70
CA ALA A 162 4.00 -1.89 26.71
C ALA A 162 5.37 -1.26 26.43
N PHE A 163 5.74 -1.07 25.16
CA PHE A 163 7.08 -0.66 24.75
C PHE A 163 7.12 0.63 23.91
N CYS A 164 5.97 1.23 23.60
CA CYS A 164 5.84 2.42 22.78
C CYS A 164 6.61 2.32 21.45
N LEU A 165 6.38 1.22 20.72
CA LEU A 165 7.08 0.94 19.47
C LEU A 165 6.58 1.84 18.34
N ASP A 166 7.45 2.14 17.39
CA ASP A 166 7.10 2.95 16.21
C ASP A 166 6.26 2.17 15.18
N GLY A 167 6.00 0.87 15.43
CA GLY A 167 5.25 0.02 14.52
C GLY A 167 4.50 -1.14 15.17
N VAL A 168 3.33 -1.44 14.60
CA VAL A 168 2.40 -2.49 15.03
C VAL A 168 2.07 -3.38 13.85
N ILE A 169 2.33 -4.69 13.97
CA ILE A 169 2.04 -5.65 12.90
C ILE A 169 0.75 -6.42 13.19
N ILE A 170 -0.13 -6.54 12.19
CA ILE A 170 -1.36 -7.32 12.33
C ILE A 170 -1.08 -8.75 12.81
N PHE A 171 -1.91 -9.27 13.71
CA PHE A 171 -1.81 -10.67 14.12
C PHE A 171 -2.52 -11.58 13.10
N SER A 172 -1.75 -12.16 12.19
CA SER A 172 -2.25 -13.05 11.14
C SER A 172 -1.30 -14.21 10.90
N ASP A 173 -1.65 -15.11 9.98
CA ASP A 173 -0.76 -16.16 9.47
C ASP A 173 -0.43 -15.94 7.99
N ILE A 174 0.78 -16.30 7.57
CA ILE A 174 1.20 -16.21 6.16
C ILE A 174 0.36 -17.09 5.23
N LEU A 175 -0.24 -18.17 5.75
CA LEU A 175 -1.08 -19.12 5.00
C LEU A 175 -2.57 -18.78 5.05
N THR A 176 -2.96 -17.67 5.67
CA THR A 176 -4.36 -17.20 5.73
C THR A 176 -5.09 -17.22 4.39
N PRO A 177 -4.47 -16.89 3.24
CA PRO A 177 -5.13 -16.97 1.94
C PRO A 177 -5.39 -18.40 1.42
N LEU A 178 -4.68 -19.44 1.88
CA LEU A 178 -4.74 -20.80 1.31
C LEU A 178 -6.16 -21.38 1.17
N PRO A 179 -7.05 -21.28 2.17
CA PRO A 179 -8.42 -21.79 2.05
C PRO A 179 -9.24 -21.07 0.98
N THR A 180 -8.86 -19.84 0.61
CA THR A 180 -9.52 -19.11 -0.49
C THR A 180 -9.18 -19.69 -1.86
N PHE A 181 -7.97 -20.24 -1.99
CA PHE A 181 -7.51 -20.97 -3.18
C PHE A 181 -8.03 -22.41 -3.26
N GLY A 182 -8.77 -22.87 -2.24
CA GLY A 182 -9.26 -24.25 -2.15
C GLY A 182 -8.33 -25.22 -1.43
N VAL A 183 -7.26 -24.70 -0.80
CA VAL A 183 -6.29 -25.53 -0.06
C VAL A 183 -6.54 -25.39 1.45
N PRO A 184 -7.24 -26.34 2.10
CA PRO A 184 -7.40 -26.32 3.54
C PRO A 184 -6.08 -26.64 4.23
N PHE A 185 -5.87 -26.03 5.40
CA PHE A 185 -4.73 -26.30 6.26
C PHE A 185 -5.15 -26.15 7.72
N ASP A 186 -4.44 -26.87 8.58
CA ASP A 186 -4.55 -26.82 10.03
C ASP A 186 -3.24 -26.34 10.64
N ILE A 187 -3.26 -25.93 11.91
CA ILE A 187 -2.07 -25.58 12.66
C ILE A 187 -2.01 -26.48 13.88
N GLU A 188 -1.05 -27.39 13.88
CA GLU A 188 -0.73 -28.25 15.02
C GLU A 188 0.27 -27.55 15.95
N GLU A 189 0.13 -27.75 17.26
CA GLU A 189 0.87 -27.00 18.28
C GLU A 189 2.40 -27.19 18.21
N VAL A 190 2.84 -28.40 17.85
CA VAL A 190 4.27 -28.76 17.77
C VAL A 190 4.78 -28.72 16.34
N ARG A 191 4.00 -29.24 15.38
CA ARG A 191 4.40 -29.38 13.98
C ARG A 191 4.23 -28.09 13.18
N GLY A 192 3.36 -27.18 13.63
CA GLY A 192 3.02 -25.97 12.89
C GLY A 192 1.96 -26.23 11.82
N PRO A 193 1.97 -25.49 10.70
CA PRO A 193 0.98 -25.65 9.66
C PRO A 193 1.09 -27.02 8.97
N VAL A 194 -0.06 -27.66 8.75
CA VAL A 194 -0.20 -28.95 8.08
C VAL A 194 -1.24 -28.82 6.97
N ILE A 195 -0.84 -29.21 5.76
CA ILE A 195 -1.69 -29.29 4.58
C ILE A 195 -1.81 -30.77 4.23
N HIS A 196 -3.02 -31.33 4.41
CA HIS A 196 -3.26 -32.77 4.26
C HIS A 196 -3.25 -33.23 2.80
N SER A 197 -3.54 -32.33 1.86
CA SER A 197 -3.60 -32.63 0.43
C SER A 197 -2.64 -31.70 -0.31
N THR A 198 -1.42 -32.18 -0.52
CA THR A 198 -0.40 -31.45 -1.29
C THR A 198 -0.77 -31.44 -2.77
N LEU A 199 -0.46 -30.35 -3.47
CA LEU A 199 -0.71 -30.23 -4.91
C LEU A 199 0.62 -30.32 -5.63
N CYS A 200 0.78 -31.36 -6.46
CA CYS A 200 2.05 -31.70 -7.08
C CYS A 200 1.91 -31.92 -8.60
N THR A 201 0.74 -31.74 -9.19
CA THR A 201 0.54 -31.90 -10.64
C THR A 201 -0.07 -30.65 -11.27
N GLU A 202 0.18 -30.45 -12.56
CA GLU A 202 -0.36 -29.29 -13.30
C GLU A 202 -1.90 -29.25 -13.29
N ASN A 203 -2.56 -30.42 -13.34
CA ASN A 203 -4.02 -30.53 -13.29
C ASN A 203 -4.59 -30.11 -11.93
N GLU A 204 -3.93 -30.48 -10.84
CA GLU A 204 -4.30 -30.04 -9.48
C GLU A 204 -4.12 -28.53 -9.31
N LEU A 205 -3.07 -27.95 -9.91
CA LEU A 205 -2.83 -26.51 -9.88
C LEU A 205 -3.88 -25.73 -10.69
N LYS A 206 -4.36 -26.29 -11.80
CA LYS A 206 -5.48 -25.71 -12.57
C LYS A 206 -6.80 -25.73 -11.81
N ALA A 207 -6.93 -26.56 -10.78
CA ALA A 207 -8.11 -26.61 -9.93
C ALA A 207 -8.09 -25.55 -8.80
N LEU A 208 -7.01 -24.79 -8.65
CA LEU A 208 -6.96 -23.68 -7.68
C LEU A 208 -8.01 -22.62 -8.01
N HIS A 209 -8.72 -22.18 -6.99
CA HIS A 209 -9.73 -21.14 -7.15
C HIS A 209 -9.09 -19.76 -7.15
N SER A 210 -9.71 -18.80 -7.84
CA SER A 210 -9.37 -17.38 -7.67
C SER A 210 -9.58 -16.94 -6.21
N ILE A 211 -8.78 -15.98 -5.73
CA ILE A 211 -8.92 -15.43 -4.38
C ILE A 211 -10.34 -14.88 -4.19
N ASN A 212 -11.04 -15.42 -3.19
CA ASN A 212 -12.28 -14.83 -2.71
C ASN A 212 -11.97 -13.86 -1.56
N PHE A 213 -11.97 -12.56 -1.87
CA PHE A 213 -11.69 -11.49 -0.90
C PHE A 213 -12.76 -11.34 0.18
N GLU A 214 -14.01 -11.75 -0.06
CA GLU A 214 -15.08 -11.69 0.95
C GLU A 214 -14.75 -12.59 2.16
N LYS A 215 -14.10 -13.72 1.91
CA LYS A 215 -13.62 -14.63 2.97
C LYS A 215 -12.46 -14.06 3.79
N LEU A 216 -11.87 -12.94 3.35
CA LEU A 216 -10.76 -12.25 3.99
C LEU A 216 -11.15 -10.88 4.56
N HIS A 217 -12.46 -10.55 4.61
CA HIS A 217 -12.93 -9.26 5.11
C HIS A 217 -12.40 -8.90 6.51
N PHE A 218 -12.26 -9.91 7.38
CA PHE A 218 -11.75 -9.74 8.74
C PHE A 218 -10.33 -9.15 8.79
N VAL A 219 -9.50 -9.39 7.75
CA VAL A 219 -8.15 -8.81 7.64
C VAL A 219 -8.24 -7.30 7.43
N GLY A 220 -9.07 -6.87 6.48
CA GLY A 220 -9.27 -5.44 6.17
C GLY A 220 -9.95 -4.70 7.32
N GLU A 221 -10.94 -5.31 7.96
CA GLU A 221 -11.59 -4.80 9.16
C GLU A 221 -10.58 -4.58 10.29
N SER A 222 -9.77 -5.60 10.58
CA SER A 222 -8.78 -5.53 11.67
C SER A 222 -7.70 -4.49 11.40
N LEU A 223 -7.23 -4.35 10.15
CA LEU A 223 -6.27 -3.31 9.78
C LEU A 223 -6.84 -1.91 10.01
N ARG A 224 -8.11 -1.67 9.66
CA ARG A 224 -8.75 -0.38 9.87
C ARG A 224 -8.89 -0.06 11.36
N ILE A 225 -9.28 -1.04 12.17
CA ILE A 225 -9.37 -0.87 13.62
C ILE A 225 -7.97 -0.59 14.19
N LEU A 226 -6.95 -1.37 13.81
CA LEU A 226 -5.57 -1.13 14.25
C LEU A 226 -5.10 0.28 13.89
N LEU A 227 -5.34 0.74 12.66
CA LEU A 227 -5.00 2.10 12.23
C LEU A 227 -5.68 3.16 13.09
N HIS A 228 -6.96 2.97 13.43
CA HIS A 228 -7.68 3.88 14.31
C HIS A 228 -7.14 3.87 15.75
N GLU A 229 -6.81 2.69 16.28
CA GLU A 229 -6.30 2.53 17.66
C GLU A 229 -4.91 3.14 17.85
N VAL A 230 -4.02 2.99 16.87
CA VAL A 230 -2.64 3.53 16.97
C VAL A 230 -2.53 4.99 16.53
N GLY A 231 -3.46 5.45 15.68
CA GLY A 231 -3.43 6.80 15.12
C GLY A 231 -2.09 7.10 14.43
N GLU A 232 -1.55 8.29 14.73
CA GLU A 232 -0.28 8.77 14.17
C GLU A 232 0.95 8.28 14.95
N GLN A 233 0.73 7.58 16.08
CA GLN A 233 1.82 7.22 16.99
C GLN A 233 2.68 6.06 16.50
N ALA A 234 2.17 5.24 15.58
CA ALA A 234 2.90 4.08 15.06
C ALA A 234 2.40 3.64 13.67
N THR A 235 3.30 3.07 12.89
CA THR A 235 2.97 2.47 11.58
C THR A 235 2.27 1.14 11.77
N VAL A 236 1.13 0.93 11.10
CA VAL A 236 0.49 -0.40 11.02
C VAL A 236 1.07 -1.20 9.85
N PHE A 237 1.73 -2.33 10.16
CA PHE A 237 2.21 -3.28 9.18
C PHE A 237 1.14 -4.31 8.84
N GLY A 238 0.72 -4.31 7.58
CA GLY A 238 0.19 -5.51 6.93
C GLY A 238 1.34 -6.42 6.49
N PHE A 239 1.04 -7.71 6.27
CA PHE A 239 2.00 -8.61 5.65
C PHE A 239 1.32 -9.69 4.83
N VAL A 240 2.05 -10.21 3.85
CA VAL A 240 1.65 -11.33 3.02
C VAL A 240 2.88 -12.19 2.72
N SER A 241 2.65 -13.47 2.48
CA SER A 241 3.72 -14.37 2.07
C SER A 241 4.14 -14.11 0.62
N ALA A 242 5.41 -14.36 0.31
CA ALA A 242 5.85 -14.43 -1.08
C ALA A 242 5.19 -15.63 -1.77
N PRO A 243 4.83 -15.54 -3.08
CA PRO A 243 4.17 -16.64 -3.78
C PRO A 243 4.99 -17.94 -3.77
N TRP A 244 6.33 -17.84 -3.81
CA TRP A 244 7.22 -19.01 -3.68
C TRP A 244 7.05 -19.73 -2.34
N THR A 245 6.93 -18.98 -1.24
CA THR A 245 6.75 -19.55 0.09
C THR A 245 5.41 -20.27 0.21
N ILE A 246 4.33 -19.68 -0.31
CA ILE A 246 3.02 -20.34 -0.39
C ILE A 246 3.11 -21.64 -1.19
N ALA A 247 3.74 -21.59 -2.36
CA ALA A 247 3.93 -22.76 -3.21
C ALA A 247 4.74 -23.86 -2.51
N ALA A 248 5.80 -23.50 -1.78
CA ALA A 248 6.58 -24.46 -0.99
C ALA A 248 5.73 -25.14 0.09
N TYR A 249 4.86 -24.41 0.81
CA TYR A 249 3.94 -25.02 1.77
C TYR A 249 2.95 -25.98 1.09
N ILE A 250 2.34 -25.57 -0.02
CA ILE A 250 1.38 -26.40 -0.76
C ILE A 250 2.02 -27.72 -1.22
N VAL A 251 3.26 -27.67 -1.71
CA VAL A 251 3.97 -28.85 -2.23
C VAL A 251 4.50 -29.73 -1.09
N GLU A 252 5.07 -29.14 -0.05
CA GLU A 252 5.71 -29.88 1.05
C GLU A 252 4.73 -30.36 2.12
N GLY A 253 3.53 -29.78 2.20
CA GLY A 253 2.51 -30.17 3.17
C GLY A 253 2.71 -29.60 4.57
N GLY A 254 3.76 -28.82 4.81
CA GLY A 254 4.05 -28.22 6.12
C GLY A 254 5.43 -27.59 6.22
N SER A 255 5.84 -27.27 7.44
CA SER A 255 7.17 -26.70 7.69
C SER A 255 8.28 -27.73 7.44
N THR A 256 9.26 -27.37 6.61
CA THR A 256 10.45 -28.19 6.37
C THR A 256 11.74 -27.40 6.55
N ARG A 257 12.78 -28.05 7.07
CA ARG A 257 14.15 -27.52 7.14
C ARG A 257 14.90 -27.65 5.83
N THR A 258 14.43 -28.53 4.97
CA THR A 258 15.02 -28.85 3.68
C THR A 258 13.86 -29.08 2.73
N ILE A 259 13.74 -28.29 1.67
CA ILE A 259 12.87 -28.68 0.54
C ILE A 259 13.51 -29.99 0.06
N HIS A 260 12.85 -31.14 0.29
CA HIS A 260 13.53 -32.43 0.24
C HIS A 260 14.16 -32.63 -1.14
N CYS A 261 15.49 -32.55 -1.15
CA CYS A 261 16.35 -32.73 -2.32
C CYS A 261 16.79 -34.19 -2.42
N ASP A 262 15.86 -35.12 -2.50
CA ASP A 262 16.23 -36.46 -2.99
C ASP A 262 16.45 -36.34 -4.50
N LYS A 263 17.67 -36.65 -4.94
CA LYS A 263 18.22 -36.31 -6.27
C LYS A 263 17.38 -36.77 -7.47
N GLU A 264 16.42 -37.67 -7.27
CA GLU A 264 15.52 -38.16 -8.32
C GLU A 264 14.23 -37.32 -8.45
N ASP A 265 13.78 -36.63 -7.39
CA ASP A 265 12.53 -35.84 -7.35
C ASP A 265 12.74 -34.31 -7.39
N VAL A 266 13.99 -33.82 -7.26
CA VAL A 266 14.32 -32.37 -7.25
C VAL A 266 13.82 -31.62 -8.48
N PRO A 267 14.01 -32.12 -9.73
CA PRO A 267 13.53 -31.42 -10.91
C PRO A 267 12.01 -31.31 -10.89
N TYR A 268 11.33 -32.37 -10.45
CA TYR A 268 9.88 -32.42 -10.36
C TYR A 268 9.34 -31.45 -9.31
N ARG A 269 9.81 -31.50 -8.06
CA ARG A 269 9.33 -30.63 -6.98
C ARG A 269 9.61 -29.15 -7.22
N THR A 270 10.81 -28.81 -7.69
CA THR A 270 11.15 -27.43 -8.06
C THR A 270 10.28 -26.94 -9.22
N SER A 271 10.00 -27.83 -10.19
CA SER A 271 9.08 -27.51 -11.29
C SER A 271 7.65 -27.34 -10.80
N CYS A 272 7.21 -28.13 -9.81
CA CYS A 272 5.89 -27.98 -9.18
C CYS A 272 5.78 -26.65 -8.44
N ILE A 273 6.78 -26.28 -7.62
CA ILE A 273 6.76 -24.98 -6.91
C ILE A 273 6.77 -23.83 -7.93
N LYS A 274 7.60 -23.93 -8.98
CA LYS A 274 7.63 -22.95 -10.07
C LYS A 274 6.30 -22.87 -10.81
N ALA A 275 5.67 -24.02 -11.07
CA ALA A 275 4.35 -24.13 -11.67
C ALA A 275 3.30 -23.42 -10.79
N THR A 276 3.22 -23.76 -9.51
CA THR A 276 2.31 -23.11 -8.55
C THR A 276 2.57 -21.61 -8.47
N PHE A 277 3.84 -21.18 -8.46
CA PHE A 277 4.22 -19.77 -8.50
C PHE A 277 3.71 -19.05 -9.75
N LEU A 278 3.84 -19.66 -10.93
CA LEU A 278 3.33 -19.10 -12.19
C LEU A 278 1.80 -19.03 -12.19
N ALA A 279 1.12 -20.06 -11.68
CA ALA A 279 -0.33 -20.06 -11.52
C ALA A 279 -0.82 -18.88 -10.66
N PHE A 280 -0.13 -18.57 -9.55
CA PHE A 280 -0.49 -17.43 -8.70
C PHE A 280 -0.23 -16.06 -9.33
N ASN A 281 0.70 -15.96 -10.28
CA ASN A 281 1.05 -14.70 -10.93
C ASN A 281 0.39 -14.50 -12.30
N GLY A 282 -0.59 -15.34 -12.66
CA GLY A 282 -1.27 -15.26 -13.96
C GLY A 282 -0.36 -15.61 -15.15
N GLY A 283 0.73 -16.34 -14.91
CA GLY A 283 1.59 -16.85 -15.96
C GLY A 283 0.88 -17.98 -16.71
N ASN A 284 0.88 -17.91 -18.05
CA ASN A 284 0.50 -19.07 -18.87
C ASN A 284 1.58 -20.16 -18.72
N PHE A 285 1.12 -21.38 -18.52
CA PHE A 285 1.92 -22.61 -18.50
C PHE A 285 2.42 -22.98 -19.89
#